data_AF-A0AAI9II85-F1
#
_entry.id   AF-A0AAI9II85-F1
#
_cell.length_a   1.000
_cell.length_b   1.000
_cell.length_c   1.000
_cell.angle_alpha   90.00
_cell.angle_beta   90.00
_cell.angle_gamma   90.00
#
_symmetry.space_group_name_H-M   'P 1'
#
loop_
_entity.id
_entity.type
_entity.pdbx_description
1 polymer ?
#
loop_
_entity_poly.entity_id
_entity_poly.type
_entity_poly.pdbx_seq_one_letter_code
_entity_poly.pdbx_strand_id
1 'polypeptide(L)'
;MSTAPAAKTRKTAAKSSATAASTADAKAGKSSRAKSKEVAVAPTAATEVERELTIAEEIDALTDPSFMTSLARGLAVIRAFSDSRRSLTIAQISQKTGIPRAAVRRCLHTLKQLGYADSDVNNFSLRPKILTLGYSYLSSTPLTVSAQPYLNNISRTLGESCSLAVLDDNEVLYVARSATSRVMSVALNTGSRLPAYCTSLGRAMLAHLPDDQLRAYFDKVKLRALTEKTVVSQKRLRDILAGVRENGYAVIDEELEVGLRSIAVPVRGASGNVLAALNVGAQAARVSRQQMEEEILPVLLRGAQELSVLLP
;
A
#
# COMPACT_ATOMS: atom_id res chain seq x y z
N MET A 1 2.43 -15.71 63.06
CA MET A 1 2.29 -17.18 62.92
C MET A 1 2.23 -17.45 61.42
N SER A 2 3.25 -18.02 60.76
CA SER A 2 3.82 -19.37 60.91
C SER A 2 2.85 -20.44 60.37
N THR A 3 3.21 -21.33 59.42
CA THR A 3 4.54 -21.58 58.79
C THR A 3 4.39 -22.25 57.41
N ALA A 4 5.42 -22.15 56.56
CA ALA A 4 5.63 -23.09 55.44
C ALA A 4 6.25 -24.41 55.93
N PRO A 5 6.36 -25.43 55.07
CA PRO A 5 7.70 -25.97 54.80
C PRO A 5 7.97 -26.35 53.33
N ALA A 6 9.24 -26.58 52.98
CA ALA A 6 9.69 -27.07 51.68
C ALA A 6 10.94 -27.98 51.79
N ALA A 7 11.01 -29.04 50.96
CA ALA A 7 12.17 -29.95 50.78
C ALA A 7 12.03 -30.65 49.39
N LYS A 8 13.01 -30.62 48.48
CA LYS A 8 14.23 -31.49 48.34
C LYS A 8 13.90 -32.97 48.05
N THR A 9 14.57 -33.74 47.17
CA THR A 9 15.74 -33.51 46.27
C THR A 9 15.47 -34.25 44.91
N ARG A 10 16.33 -34.70 43.97
CA ARG A 10 17.79 -34.91 43.68
C ARG A 10 17.86 -34.84 42.12
N LYS A 11 18.80 -34.22 41.38
CA LYS A 11 20.28 -34.11 41.38
C LYS A 11 21.04 -35.33 40.81
N THR A 12 21.49 -35.23 39.55
CA THR A 12 22.63 -35.93 38.91
C THR A 12 23.29 -35.02 37.85
N ALA A 13 24.58 -35.22 37.53
CA ALA A 13 25.35 -34.42 36.56
C ALA A 13 26.67 -35.11 36.13
N ALA A 14 27.10 -34.92 34.88
CA ALA A 14 28.42 -35.22 34.27
C ALA A 14 28.48 -34.50 32.89
N LYS A 15 29.52 -33.73 32.52
CA LYS A 15 30.86 -34.09 31.97
C LYS A 15 30.82 -34.86 30.63
N SER A 16 31.77 -34.75 29.69
CA SER A 16 32.81 -33.75 29.29
C SER A 16 33.51 -34.30 27.99
N SER A 17 34.53 -33.75 27.30
CA SER A 17 35.39 -32.54 27.38
C SER A 17 36.26 -32.43 26.10
N ALA A 18 36.55 -31.20 25.63
CA ALA A 18 37.69 -30.86 24.72
C ALA A 18 37.64 -31.48 23.29
N THR A 19 38.54 -31.21 22.32
CA THR A 19 39.93 -30.69 22.36
C THR A 19 40.39 -30.03 21.04
N ALA A 20 41.48 -29.25 21.12
CA ALA A 20 42.47 -28.94 20.08
C ALA A 20 42.08 -28.03 18.88
N ALA A 21 42.67 -26.82 18.88
CA ALA A 21 43.15 -26.20 17.64
C ALA A 21 44.58 -26.68 17.32
N SER A 22 45.05 -26.48 16.09
CA SER A 22 46.47 -26.65 15.74
C SER A 22 46.88 -25.61 14.69
N THR A 23 48.07 -25.05 14.86
CA THR A 23 48.67 -24.00 14.00
C THR A 23 50.15 -24.29 13.81
N ALA A 24 50.63 -24.33 12.56
CA ALA A 24 52.05 -24.43 12.26
C ALA A 24 52.43 -23.75 10.93
N ASP A 25 53.35 -22.79 11.01
CA ASP A 25 54.21 -22.28 9.95
C ASP A 25 55.13 -23.38 9.35
N ALA A 26 55.89 -23.19 8.26
CA ALA A 26 55.79 -22.36 7.04
C ALA A 26 57.02 -22.64 6.15
N LYS A 27 57.04 -22.07 4.92
CA LYS A 27 58.21 -21.96 4.00
C LYS A 27 58.74 -23.29 3.41
N ALA A 28 59.47 -23.30 2.29
CA ALA A 28 59.45 -22.45 1.08
C ALA A 28 60.26 -23.16 -0.04
N GLY A 29 59.79 -23.14 -1.30
CA GLY A 29 60.50 -23.78 -2.42
C GLY A 29 60.16 -23.17 -3.78
N LYS A 30 61.17 -22.66 -4.48
CA LYS A 30 61.14 -22.15 -5.88
C LYS A 30 61.31 -23.36 -6.84
N SER A 31 60.97 -23.36 -8.14
CA SER A 31 60.34 -22.37 -9.05
C SER A 31 60.01 -23.07 -10.38
N SER A 32 58.89 -22.74 -11.05
CA SER A 32 58.82 -22.76 -12.52
C SER A 32 57.84 -21.69 -13.03
N ARG A 33 57.81 -21.45 -14.35
CA ARG A 33 57.38 -20.15 -14.93
C ARG A 33 56.42 -20.34 -16.11
N ALA A 34 55.11 -20.19 -15.87
CA ALA A 34 54.08 -20.17 -16.90
C ALA A 34 53.27 -18.87 -16.86
N LYS A 35 53.35 -18.07 -17.93
CA LYS A 35 52.43 -16.94 -18.18
C LYS A 35 51.30 -17.43 -19.10
N SER A 36 50.04 -17.12 -18.77
CA SER A 36 49.04 -16.70 -19.76
C SER A 36 47.74 -16.18 -19.12
N LYS A 37 47.46 -14.89 -19.36
CA LYS A 37 46.14 -14.24 -19.40
C LYS A 37 45.11 -14.66 -18.35
N GLU A 38 45.25 -14.09 -17.16
CA GLU A 38 44.09 -13.76 -16.32
C GLU A 38 43.25 -12.69 -17.03
N VAL A 39 41.94 -12.90 -17.17
CA VAL A 39 41.04 -11.94 -17.83
C VAL A 39 40.56 -10.95 -16.79
N ALA A 40 41.07 -9.71 -16.87
CA ALA A 40 40.64 -8.63 -16.01
C ALA A 40 39.16 -8.29 -16.27
N VAL A 41 38.27 -8.77 -15.41
CA VAL A 41 36.88 -8.33 -15.36
C VAL A 41 36.88 -6.86 -14.92
N ALA A 42 36.61 -5.96 -15.87
CA ALA A 42 36.43 -4.55 -15.57
C ALA A 42 35.28 -4.38 -14.56
N PRO A 43 35.37 -3.47 -13.58
CA PRO A 43 34.29 -3.22 -12.64
C PRO A 43 33.07 -2.70 -13.42
N THR A 44 32.02 -3.52 -13.50
CA THR A 44 30.75 -3.16 -14.12
C THR A 44 30.25 -1.85 -13.49
N ALA A 45 29.83 -0.89 -14.34
CA ALA A 45 29.39 0.42 -13.88
C ALA A 45 28.33 0.28 -12.79
N ALA A 46 28.49 1.03 -11.70
CA ALA A 46 27.54 1.02 -10.60
C ALA A 46 26.16 1.45 -11.13
N THR A 47 25.14 0.63 -10.88
CA THR A 47 23.76 0.96 -11.24
C THR A 47 23.36 2.25 -10.52
N GLU A 48 23.15 3.33 -11.27
CA GLU A 48 22.67 4.58 -10.70
C GLU A 48 21.27 4.33 -10.13
N VAL A 49 21.18 4.28 -8.80
CA VAL A 49 19.90 4.22 -8.10
C VAL A 49 19.25 5.59 -8.28
N GLU A 50 18.31 5.69 -9.21
CA GLU A 50 17.49 6.88 -9.42
C GLU A 50 16.96 7.37 -8.06
N ARG A 51 17.54 8.47 -7.58
CA ARG A 51 17.14 9.07 -6.31
C ARG A 51 15.73 9.62 -6.48
N GLU A 52 14.75 8.95 -5.88
CA GLU A 52 13.38 9.45 -5.85
C GLU A 52 13.37 10.84 -5.19
N LEU A 53 12.72 11.79 -5.87
CA LEU A 53 12.65 13.18 -5.43
C LEU A 53 11.95 13.27 -4.07
N THR A 54 12.41 14.17 -3.21
CA THR A 54 11.63 14.51 -2.02
C THR A 54 10.42 15.34 -2.41
N ILE A 55 9.35 15.30 -1.60
CA ILE A 55 8.13 16.09 -1.84
C ILE A 55 8.43 17.59 -2.01
N ALA A 56 9.49 18.11 -1.38
CA ALA A 56 9.97 19.48 -1.61
C ALA A 56 10.58 19.68 -3.01
N GLU A 57 11.38 18.74 -3.51
CA GLU A 57 11.95 18.79 -4.87
C GLU A 57 10.86 18.61 -5.94
N GLU A 58 9.85 17.76 -5.70
CA GLU A 58 8.65 17.65 -6.55
C GLU A 58 7.86 18.97 -6.60
N ILE A 59 7.62 19.59 -5.45
CA ILE A 59 6.90 20.87 -5.32
C ILE A 59 7.67 22.03 -5.97
N ASP A 60 9.00 22.05 -5.83
CA ASP A 60 9.84 23.14 -6.32
C ASP A 60 10.18 22.99 -7.82
N ALA A 61 9.97 21.81 -8.42
CA ALA A 61 10.02 21.58 -9.86
C ALA A 61 8.79 22.12 -10.62
N LEU A 62 7.69 22.41 -9.91
CA LEU A 62 6.48 23.01 -10.50
C LEU A 62 6.69 24.52 -10.70
N THR A 63 7.15 24.86 -11.90
CA THR A 63 7.60 26.21 -12.31
C THR A 63 6.48 27.14 -12.79
N ASP A 64 5.22 26.76 -12.60
CA ASP A 64 4.03 27.56 -12.97
C ASP A 64 3.90 28.81 -12.07
N PRO A 65 3.88 30.05 -12.61
CA PRO A 65 3.72 31.28 -11.82
C PRO A 65 2.42 31.38 -11.02
N SER A 66 1.39 30.61 -11.35
CA SER A 66 0.13 30.53 -10.61
C SER A 66 0.16 29.54 -9.44
N PHE A 67 1.18 28.68 -9.36
CA PHE A 67 1.25 27.59 -8.39
C PHE A 67 1.61 28.08 -6.99
N MET A 68 0.66 27.94 -6.05
CA MET A 68 0.86 28.35 -4.65
C MET A 68 1.73 27.35 -3.87
N THR A 69 3.06 27.46 -4.00
CA THR A 69 4.06 26.64 -3.27
C THR A 69 3.80 26.58 -1.76
N SER A 70 3.27 27.65 -1.17
CA SER A 70 2.90 27.72 0.26
C SER A 70 1.73 26.80 0.62
N LEU A 71 0.73 26.65 -0.25
CA LEU A 71 -0.40 25.74 -0.07
C LEU A 71 0.07 24.29 -0.24
N ALA A 72 0.84 24.01 -1.30
CA ALA A 72 1.40 22.68 -1.55
C ALA A 72 2.27 22.17 -0.38
N ARG A 73 3.16 23.01 0.15
CA ARG A 73 3.96 22.70 1.35
C ARG A 73 3.11 22.52 2.60
N GLY A 74 1.99 23.25 2.73
CA GLY A 74 1.00 23.05 3.79
C GLY A 74 0.32 21.68 3.73
N LEU A 75 -0.12 21.26 2.55
CA LEU A 75 -0.72 19.93 2.31
C LEU A 75 0.28 18.80 2.52
N ALA A 76 1.54 18.96 2.08
CA ALA A 76 2.61 18.00 2.34
C ALA A 76 2.90 17.84 3.85
N VAL A 77 2.87 18.94 4.63
CA VAL A 77 3.00 18.89 6.09
C VAL A 77 1.83 18.14 6.75
N ILE A 78 0.59 18.25 6.23
CA ILE A 78 -0.53 17.42 6.70
C ILE A 78 -0.29 15.94 6.38
N ARG A 79 0.11 15.60 5.14
CA ARG A 79 0.36 14.21 4.70
C ARG A 79 1.49 13.52 5.47
N ALA A 80 2.40 14.27 6.09
CA ALA A 80 3.48 13.71 6.91
C ALA A 80 2.98 12.96 8.18
N PHE A 81 1.76 13.23 8.66
CA PHE A 81 1.14 12.58 9.83
C PHE A 81 0.41 11.26 9.47
N SER A 82 1.13 10.34 8.83
CA SER A 82 0.60 9.06 8.32
C SER A 82 0.34 7.99 9.41
N ASP A 83 -0.81 7.32 9.31
CA ASP A 83 -1.35 6.07 9.92
C ASP A 83 -1.09 5.76 11.41
N SER A 84 0.14 5.91 11.90
CA SER A 84 0.40 5.89 13.32
C SER A 84 -0.15 7.17 13.97
N ARG A 85 -0.93 7.06 15.06
CA ARG A 85 -1.36 8.20 15.90
C ARG A 85 -0.19 8.80 16.71
N ARG A 86 0.93 9.12 16.05
CA ARG A 86 2.15 9.66 16.64
C ARG A 86 2.22 11.15 16.37
N SER A 87 2.36 11.94 17.43
CA SER A 87 2.78 13.32 17.31
C SER A 87 4.20 13.39 16.72
N LEU A 88 4.49 14.40 15.91
CA LEU A 88 5.76 14.54 15.18
C LEU A 88 6.43 15.89 15.47
N THR A 89 7.76 15.88 15.60
CA THR A 89 8.57 17.09 15.67
C THR A 89 8.74 17.77 14.30
N ILE A 90 9.06 19.07 14.31
CA ILE A 90 9.44 19.82 13.09
C ILE A 90 10.59 19.14 12.34
N ALA A 91 11.55 18.52 13.06
CA ALA A 91 12.68 17.83 12.46
C ALA A 91 12.24 16.56 11.69
N GLN A 92 11.35 15.75 12.26
CA GLN A 92 10.82 14.54 11.61
C GLN A 92 9.95 14.88 10.39
N ILE A 93 9.12 15.93 10.47
CA ILE A 93 8.30 16.38 9.33
C ILE A 93 9.18 16.93 8.21
N SER A 94 10.21 17.71 8.54
CA SER A 94 11.21 18.22 7.59
C SER A 94 11.96 17.07 6.91
N GLN A 95 12.38 16.05 7.66
CA GLN A 95 13.02 14.84 7.11
C GLN A 95 12.07 14.03 6.21
N LYS A 96 10.80 13.86 6.60
CA LYS A 96 9.80 13.13 5.80
C LYS A 96 9.44 13.80 4.47
N THR A 97 9.58 15.12 4.38
CA THR A 97 9.05 15.91 3.24
C THR A 97 10.13 16.60 2.40
N GLY A 98 11.38 16.68 2.89
CA GLY A 98 12.43 17.54 2.33
C GLY A 98 12.23 19.03 2.64
N ILE A 99 11.06 19.45 3.14
CA ILE A 99 10.72 20.87 3.33
C ILE A 99 11.60 21.46 4.45
N PRO A 100 12.26 22.62 4.25
CA PRO A 100 13.11 23.23 5.27
C PRO A 100 12.38 23.50 6.59
N ARG A 101 13.04 23.22 7.72
CA ARG A 101 12.47 23.35 9.09
C ARG A 101 11.76 24.68 9.35
N ALA A 102 12.28 25.78 8.81
CA ALA A 102 11.67 27.11 8.94
C ALA A 102 10.30 27.23 8.23
N ALA A 103 10.16 26.61 7.05
CA ALA A 103 8.89 26.54 6.31
C ALA A 103 7.91 25.57 6.98
N VAL A 104 8.38 24.39 7.43
CA VAL A 104 7.57 23.45 8.23
C VAL A 104 6.99 24.14 9.48
N ARG A 105 7.81 24.91 10.22
CA ARG A 105 7.37 25.70 11.38
C ARG A 105 6.26 26.69 11.03
N ARG A 106 6.35 27.39 9.89
CA ARG A 106 5.31 28.32 9.41
C ARG A 106 4.01 27.59 9.04
N CYS A 107 4.12 26.44 8.36
CA CYS A 107 2.96 25.62 8.00
C CYS A 107 2.23 25.14 9.25
N LEU A 108 2.95 24.57 10.22
CA LEU A 108 2.39 24.09 11.48
C LEU A 108 1.77 25.21 12.33
N HIS A 109 2.39 26.41 12.36
CA HIS A 109 1.78 27.57 13.02
C HIS A 109 0.43 27.93 12.38
N THR A 110 0.39 28.02 11.05
CA THR A 110 -0.85 28.31 10.31
C THR A 110 -1.92 27.24 10.54
N LEU A 111 -1.54 25.95 10.50
CA LEU A 111 -2.45 24.83 10.78
C LEU A 111 -2.98 24.84 12.22
N LYS A 112 -2.19 25.31 13.20
CA LYS A 112 -2.64 25.50 14.58
C LYS A 112 -3.60 26.69 14.72
N GLN A 113 -3.32 27.83 14.09
CA GLN A 113 -4.24 28.98 14.07
C GLN A 113 -5.59 28.62 13.41
N LEU A 114 -5.56 27.83 12.34
CA LEU A 114 -6.77 27.31 11.68
C LEU A 114 -7.45 26.16 12.43
N GLY A 115 -6.87 25.66 13.53
CA GLY A 115 -7.42 24.58 14.36
C GLY A 115 -7.33 23.18 13.74
N TYR A 116 -6.54 22.98 12.69
CA TYR A 116 -6.28 21.68 12.05
C TYR A 116 -5.16 20.88 12.74
N ALA A 117 -4.23 21.57 13.41
CA ALA A 117 -3.15 20.97 14.18
C ALA A 117 -3.15 21.48 15.63
N ASP A 118 -2.45 20.76 16.51
CA ASP A 118 -2.07 21.23 17.83
C ASP A 118 -0.60 20.92 18.12
N SER A 119 -0.10 21.34 19.29
CA SER A 119 1.29 21.14 19.71
C SER A 119 1.42 20.94 21.22
N ASP A 120 2.07 19.85 21.62
CA ASP A 120 2.50 19.58 22.99
C ASP A 120 4.04 19.62 23.08
N VAL A 121 4.56 20.53 23.90
CA VAL A 121 5.98 20.93 23.99
C VAL A 121 6.63 21.17 22.61
N ASN A 122 7.26 20.15 22.02
CA ASN A 122 7.95 20.19 20.72
C ASN A 122 7.31 19.27 19.65
N ASN A 123 6.24 18.56 19.99
CA ASN A 123 5.57 17.60 19.14
C ASN A 123 4.23 18.16 18.65
N PHE A 124 3.92 17.99 17.37
CA PHE A 124 2.69 18.43 16.73
C PHE A 124 1.78 17.24 16.45
N SER A 125 0.46 17.45 16.44
CA SER A 125 -0.53 16.44 16.10
C SER A 125 -1.67 17.04 15.27
N LEU A 126 -2.37 16.21 14.49
CA LEU A 126 -3.58 16.65 13.78
C LEU A 126 -4.79 16.59 14.71
N ARG A 127 -5.65 17.61 14.65
CA ARG A 127 -6.93 17.67 15.39
C ARG A 127 -8.05 17.05 14.54
N PRO A 128 -9.14 16.54 15.14
CA PRO A 128 -10.26 15.94 14.41
C PRO A 128 -10.88 16.82 13.31
N LYS A 129 -10.72 18.16 13.40
CA LYS A 129 -11.10 19.11 12.34
C LYS A 129 -10.51 18.75 10.97
N ILE A 130 -9.37 18.06 10.89
CA ILE A 130 -8.77 17.63 9.61
C ILE A 130 -9.70 16.72 8.80
N LEU A 131 -10.59 15.96 9.45
CA LEU A 131 -11.57 15.10 8.78
C LEU A 131 -12.58 15.90 7.94
N THR A 132 -12.84 17.17 8.27
CA THR A 132 -13.78 18.03 7.51
C THR A 132 -13.30 18.30 6.08
N LEU A 133 -11.99 18.24 5.83
CA LEU A 133 -11.43 18.41 4.49
C LEU A 133 -11.88 17.27 3.57
N GLY A 134 -11.64 16.01 3.97
CA GLY A 134 -12.08 14.83 3.21
C GLY A 134 -13.58 14.59 3.25
N TYR A 135 -14.27 14.99 4.33
CA TYR A 135 -15.72 14.84 4.45
C TYR A 135 -16.50 15.58 3.35
N SER A 136 -15.96 16.69 2.83
CA SER A 136 -16.58 17.39 1.70
C SER A 136 -16.78 16.47 0.49
N TYR A 137 -15.74 15.75 0.07
CA TYR A 137 -15.78 14.77 -1.03
C TYR A 137 -16.64 13.54 -0.70
N LEU A 138 -16.51 13.00 0.51
CA LEU A 138 -17.23 11.79 0.94
C LEU A 138 -18.74 12.02 1.14
N SER A 139 -19.17 13.26 1.38
CA SER A 139 -20.59 13.62 1.52
C SER A 139 -21.21 14.23 0.25
N SER A 140 -20.41 14.77 -0.67
CA SER A 140 -20.89 15.23 -1.98
C SER A 140 -21.07 14.11 -3.00
N THR A 141 -20.52 12.91 -2.75
CA THR A 141 -20.57 11.78 -3.70
C THR A 141 -21.60 10.72 -3.25
N PRO A 142 -22.74 10.55 -3.95
CA PRO A 142 -23.78 9.58 -3.57
C PRO A 142 -23.26 8.15 -3.38
N LEU A 143 -22.28 7.74 -4.21
CA LEU A 143 -21.56 6.47 -4.12
C LEU A 143 -21.16 6.10 -2.69
N THR A 144 -20.51 7.01 -1.95
CA THR A 144 -19.89 6.69 -0.66
C THR A 144 -20.93 6.48 0.43
N VAL A 145 -21.93 7.36 0.50
CA VAL A 145 -23.00 7.30 1.52
C VAL A 145 -23.92 6.11 1.24
N SER A 146 -24.35 5.94 0.00
CA SER A 146 -25.35 4.94 -0.36
C SER A 146 -24.79 3.52 -0.47
N ALA A 147 -23.47 3.32 -0.59
CA ALA A 147 -22.91 1.97 -0.75
C ALA A 147 -22.78 1.15 0.54
N GLN A 148 -22.69 1.79 1.71
CA GLN A 148 -22.41 1.08 2.96
C GLN A 148 -23.46 -0.01 3.32
N PRO A 149 -24.77 0.16 3.09
CA PRO A 149 -25.76 -0.91 3.27
C PRO A 149 -25.51 -2.14 2.38
N TYR A 150 -25.12 -1.95 1.12
CA TYR A 150 -24.82 -3.02 0.16
C TYR A 150 -23.54 -3.76 0.54
N LEU A 151 -22.48 -3.03 0.88
CA LEU A 151 -21.23 -3.57 1.42
C LEU A 151 -21.50 -4.43 2.66
N ASN A 152 -22.30 -3.92 3.60
CA ASN A 152 -22.71 -4.65 4.80
C ASN A 152 -23.54 -5.91 4.45
N ASN A 153 -24.33 -5.88 3.38
CA ASN A 153 -25.12 -7.03 2.96
C ASN A 153 -24.25 -8.15 2.38
N ILE A 154 -23.43 -7.83 1.38
CA ILE A 154 -22.47 -8.75 0.75
C ILE A 154 -21.55 -9.39 1.80
N SER A 155 -21.05 -8.56 2.72
CA SER A 155 -20.14 -8.96 3.80
C SER A 155 -20.80 -9.89 4.84
N ARG A 156 -22.12 -9.80 5.05
CA ARG A 156 -22.89 -10.78 5.83
C ARG A 156 -23.19 -12.06 5.06
N THR A 157 -23.55 -11.95 3.77
CA THR A 157 -23.87 -13.10 2.90
C THR A 157 -22.67 -14.02 2.71
N LEU A 158 -21.46 -13.46 2.57
CA LEU A 158 -20.24 -14.21 2.28
C LEU A 158 -19.37 -14.49 3.51
N GLY A 159 -19.61 -13.80 4.64
CA GLY A 159 -18.72 -13.84 5.82
C GLY A 159 -17.37 -13.14 5.63
N GLU A 160 -17.14 -12.50 4.50
CA GLU A 160 -15.86 -11.85 4.15
C GLU A 160 -15.91 -10.32 4.23
N SER A 161 -14.74 -9.70 4.22
CA SER A 161 -14.62 -8.25 4.11
C SER A 161 -14.88 -7.78 2.66
N CYS A 162 -15.87 -6.90 2.48
CA CYS A 162 -16.24 -6.31 1.19
C CYS A 162 -15.86 -4.82 1.16
N SER A 163 -15.30 -4.33 0.06
CA SER A 163 -14.78 -2.96 -0.05
C SER A 163 -15.16 -2.29 -1.37
N LEU A 164 -15.30 -0.97 -1.34
CA LEU A 164 -15.52 -0.12 -2.50
C LEU A 164 -14.38 0.91 -2.61
N ALA A 165 -13.80 1.04 -3.80
CA ALA A 165 -12.73 2.00 -4.08
C ALA A 165 -12.93 2.70 -5.42
N VAL A 166 -12.39 3.91 -5.51
CA VAL A 166 -12.23 4.66 -6.77
C VAL A 166 -10.75 4.61 -7.20
N LEU A 167 -10.47 4.83 -8.49
CA LEU A 167 -9.11 4.99 -9.00
C LEU A 167 -8.69 6.46 -8.82
N ASP A 168 -7.48 6.69 -8.32
CA ASP A 168 -6.92 8.03 -8.10
C ASP A 168 -5.40 8.02 -8.40
N ASP A 169 -5.00 8.74 -9.45
CA ASP A 169 -3.73 8.55 -10.18
C ASP A 169 -3.40 7.05 -10.42
N ASN A 170 -2.39 6.53 -9.72
CA ASN A 170 -1.85 5.18 -9.91
C ASN A 170 -2.35 4.17 -8.84
N GLU A 171 -3.26 4.61 -7.96
CA GLU A 171 -3.68 3.88 -6.77
C GLU A 171 -5.20 3.71 -6.70
N VAL A 172 -5.66 2.75 -5.91
CA VAL A 172 -7.06 2.64 -5.50
C VAL A 172 -7.26 3.30 -4.14
N LEU A 173 -8.20 4.24 -4.06
CA LEU A 173 -8.60 4.93 -2.85
C LEU A 173 -9.87 4.27 -2.28
N TYR A 174 -9.74 3.67 -1.09
CA TYR A 174 -10.87 3.03 -0.41
C TYR A 174 -11.85 4.09 0.09
N VAL A 175 -13.09 4.09 -0.42
CA VAL A 175 -14.12 5.06 -0.04
C VAL A 175 -15.11 4.49 0.98
N ALA A 176 -15.45 3.21 0.89
CA ALA A 176 -16.35 2.54 1.85
C ALA A 176 -15.96 1.06 2.04
N ARG A 177 -16.27 0.49 3.22
CA ARG A 177 -15.86 -0.89 3.56
C ARG A 177 -16.76 -1.51 4.62
N SER A 178 -17.11 -2.78 4.45
CA SER A 178 -17.61 -3.64 5.52
C SER A 178 -16.55 -4.70 5.85
N ALA A 179 -16.23 -4.86 7.13
CA ALA A 179 -15.11 -5.68 7.57
C ALA A 179 -15.55 -6.76 8.59
N THR A 180 -15.78 -7.98 8.10
CA THR A 180 -16.11 -9.15 8.93
C THR A 180 -14.86 -9.89 9.43
N SER A 181 -13.74 -9.81 8.70
CA SER A 181 -12.54 -10.63 8.93
C SER A 181 -11.24 -9.85 8.70
N ARG A 182 -10.20 -10.10 9.52
CA ARG A 182 -8.84 -9.60 9.24
C ARG A 182 -8.14 -10.57 8.28
N VAL A 183 -8.10 -10.17 7.01
CA VAL A 183 -7.49 -10.94 5.91
C VAL A 183 -6.07 -10.45 5.57
N MET A 184 -5.77 -9.19 5.87
CA MET A 184 -4.49 -8.53 5.58
C MET A 184 -3.79 -8.10 6.88
N SER A 185 -2.46 -8.02 6.85
CA SER A 185 -1.66 -7.47 7.96
C SER A 185 -1.90 -5.97 8.19
N VAL A 186 -2.16 -5.21 7.11
CA VAL A 186 -2.48 -3.78 7.17
C VAL A 186 -3.98 -3.57 7.38
N ALA A 187 -4.33 -2.71 8.35
CA ALA A 187 -5.70 -2.34 8.64
C ALA A 187 -6.23 -1.31 7.61
N LEU A 188 -6.79 -1.80 6.51
CA LEU A 188 -7.45 -0.95 5.51
C LEU A 188 -8.72 -0.28 6.06
N ASN A 189 -8.81 1.04 5.92
CA ASN A 189 -9.94 1.89 6.30
C ASN A 189 -10.38 2.78 5.11
N THR A 190 -11.49 3.50 5.23
CA THR A 190 -11.79 4.61 4.29
C THR A 190 -10.65 5.63 4.33
N GLY A 191 -10.14 6.02 3.16
CA GLY A 191 -8.93 6.84 2.99
C GLY A 191 -7.63 6.05 2.81
N SER A 192 -7.61 4.72 3.04
CA SER A 192 -6.46 3.88 2.70
C SER A 192 -6.25 3.82 1.18
N ARG A 193 -4.98 3.69 0.77
CA ARG A 193 -4.55 3.63 -0.63
C ARG A 193 -3.70 2.39 -0.87
N LEU A 194 -3.80 1.81 -2.07
CA LEU A 194 -2.99 0.67 -2.52
C LEU A 194 -2.67 0.81 -4.03
N PRO A 195 -1.57 0.24 -4.54
CA PRO A 195 -1.25 0.34 -5.97
C PRO A 195 -2.29 -0.37 -6.86
N ALA A 196 -2.65 0.24 -7.98
CA ALA A 196 -3.71 -0.29 -8.85
C ALA A 196 -3.27 -1.55 -9.64
N TYR A 197 -1.98 -1.72 -9.95
CA TYR A 197 -1.50 -2.84 -10.77
C TYR A 197 -1.62 -4.22 -10.13
N CYS A 198 -1.56 -4.31 -8.79
CA CYS A 198 -1.56 -5.55 -8.03
C CYS A 198 -2.82 -5.74 -7.16
N THR A 199 -3.84 -4.89 -7.34
CA THR A 199 -5.13 -4.99 -6.63
C THR A 199 -6.25 -5.39 -7.58
N SER A 200 -7.22 -6.17 -7.09
CA SER A 200 -8.40 -6.60 -7.86
C SER A 200 -9.25 -5.39 -8.24
N LEU A 201 -9.50 -4.50 -7.28
CA LEU A 201 -10.11 -3.18 -7.48
C LEU A 201 -9.41 -2.39 -8.60
N GLY A 202 -8.09 -2.30 -8.54
CA GLY A 202 -7.30 -1.53 -9.49
C GLY A 202 -7.41 -2.09 -10.89
N ARG A 203 -7.21 -3.40 -11.06
CA ARG A 203 -7.37 -4.05 -12.37
C ARG A 203 -8.78 -3.92 -12.94
N ALA A 204 -9.82 -4.07 -12.11
CA ALA A 204 -11.21 -3.90 -12.54
C ALA A 204 -11.52 -2.50 -13.10
N MET A 205 -10.86 -1.45 -12.58
CA MET A 205 -10.98 -0.07 -13.08
C MET A 205 -10.03 0.20 -14.26
N LEU A 206 -8.74 -0.15 -14.15
CA LEU A 206 -7.72 0.05 -15.18
C LEU A 206 -8.09 -0.61 -16.52
N ALA A 207 -8.72 -1.79 -16.48
CA ALA A 207 -9.20 -2.49 -17.67
C ALA A 207 -10.27 -1.70 -18.44
N HIS A 208 -10.96 -0.77 -17.79
CA HIS A 208 -12.06 0.02 -18.35
C HIS A 208 -11.70 1.48 -18.61
N LEU A 209 -10.45 1.87 -18.40
CA LEU A 209 -9.96 3.19 -18.80
C LEU A 209 -9.94 3.35 -20.34
N PRO A 210 -10.18 4.55 -20.87
CA PRO A 210 -9.80 4.96 -22.21
C PRO A 210 -8.30 4.74 -22.48
N ASP A 211 -7.94 4.43 -23.73
CA ASP A 211 -6.59 3.96 -24.09
C ASP A 211 -5.51 5.06 -23.97
N ASP A 212 -5.89 6.34 -23.98
CA ASP A 212 -5.04 7.49 -23.61
C ASP A 212 -4.77 7.55 -22.10
N GLN A 213 -5.80 7.40 -21.26
CA GLN A 213 -5.66 7.39 -19.80
C GLN A 213 -4.87 6.16 -19.33
N LEU A 214 -5.11 5.00 -19.94
CA LEU A 214 -4.35 3.79 -19.67
C LEU A 214 -2.88 3.91 -20.10
N ARG A 215 -2.57 4.62 -21.21
CA ARG A 215 -1.18 4.98 -21.55
C ARG A 215 -0.57 5.87 -20.47
N ALA A 216 -1.20 6.99 -20.13
CA ALA A 216 -0.71 7.92 -19.12
C ALA A 216 -0.50 7.28 -17.73
N TYR A 217 -1.29 6.28 -17.36
CA TYR A 217 -1.04 5.43 -16.18
C TYR A 217 0.26 4.62 -16.32
N PHE A 218 0.43 3.92 -17.45
CA PHE A 218 1.64 3.13 -17.71
C PHE A 218 2.91 3.97 -17.87
N ASP A 219 2.80 5.22 -18.30
CA ASP A 219 3.92 6.17 -18.40
C ASP A 219 4.39 6.67 -17.02
N LYS A 220 3.51 6.62 -15.99
CA LYS A 220 3.79 7.07 -14.62
C LYS A 220 4.08 5.93 -13.62
N VAL A 221 3.55 4.73 -13.84
CA VAL A 221 3.52 3.69 -12.79
C VAL A 221 4.84 2.91 -12.65
N LYS A 222 5.43 2.96 -11.44
CA LYS A 222 6.56 2.08 -11.07
C LYS A 222 6.03 0.74 -10.56
N LEU A 223 6.04 -0.30 -11.41
CA LEU A 223 5.62 -1.65 -11.04
C LEU A 223 6.68 -2.31 -10.14
N ARG A 224 6.44 -2.35 -8.82
CA ARG A 224 7.33 -2.98 -7.83
C ARG A 224 6.82 -4.37 -7.43
N ALA A 225 7.72 -5.33 -7.23
CA ALA A 225 7.35 -6.61 -6.64
C ALA A 225 7.02 -6.44 -5.15
N LEU A 226 5.89 -6.98 -4.72
CA LEU A 226 5.45 -7.01 -3.32
C LEU A 226 5.45 -8.45 -2.78
N THR A 227 5.24 -9.42 -3.67
CA THR A 227 5.44 -10.85 -3.49
C THR A 227 6.10 -11.43 -4.75
N GLU A 228 6.50 -12.70 -4.72
CA GLU A 228 7.03 -13.41 -5.91
C GLU A 228 6.00 -13.54 -7.04
N LYS A 229 4.71 -13.38 -6.75
CA LYS A 229 3.61 -13.47 -7.73
C LYS A 229 3.28 -12.13 -8.40
N THR A 230 3.76 -10.99 -7.87
CA THR A 230 3.39 -9.66 -8.37
C THR A 230 3.79 -9.45 -9.83
N VAL A 231 2.84 -9.11 -10.70
CA VAL A 231 3.11 -8.80 -12.12
C VAL A 231 3.82 -7.46 -12.26
N VAL A 232 5.14 -7.50 -12.51
CA VAL A 232 6.00 -6.32 -12.73
C VAL A 232 6.26 -5.97 -14.20
N SER A 233 5.76 -6.77 -15.15
CA SER A 233 5.89 -6.49 -16.59
C SER A 233 4.68 -5.72 -17.12
N GLN A 234 4.91 -4.53 -17.71
CA GLN A 234 3.84 -3.73 -18.31
C GLN A 234 3.07 -4.49 -19.39
N LYS A 235 3.77 -5.24 -20.26
CA LYS A 235 3.12 -6.06 -21.30
C LYS A 235 2.20 -7.09 -20.65
N ARG A 236 2.70 -7.85 -19.67
CA ARG A 236 1.89 -8.87 -18.98
C ARG A 236 0.69 -8.27 -18.24
N LEU A 237 0.83 -7.07 -17.68
CA LEU A 237 -0.29 -6.37 -17.07
C LEU A 237 -1.32 -5.94 -18.13
N ARG A 238 -0.92 -5.43 -19.29
CA ARG A 238 -1.85 -5.13 -20.41
C ARG A 238 -2.59 -6.37 -20.89
N ASP A 239 -1.89 -7.51 -21.05
CA ASP A 239 -2.52 -8.80 -21.41
C ASP A 239 -3.61 -9.21 -20.39
N ILE A 240 -3.33 -9.02 -19.09
CA ILE A 240 -4.29 -9.30 -18.02
C ILE A 240 -5.46 -8.32 -18.03
N LEU A 241 -5.21 -7.02 -18.22
CA LEU A 241 -6.26 -6.00 -18.28
C LEU A 241 -7.21 -6.19 -19.46
N ALA A 242 -6.73 -6.68 -20.61
CA ALA A 242 -7.58 -7.08 -21.73
C ALA A 242 -8.54 -8.22 -21.31
N GLY A 243 -8.02 -9.29 -20.70
CA GLY A 243 -8.85 -10.37 -20.16
C GLY A 243 -9.83 -9.90 -19.07
N VAL A 244 -9.49 -8.90 -18.26
CA VAL A 244 -10.42 -8.30 -17.28
C VAL A 244 -11.53 -7.48 -17.97
N ARG A 245 -11.23 -6.79 -19.08
CA ARG A 245 -12.23 -6.07 -19.90
C ARG A 245 -13.22 -7.05 -20.54
N GLU A 246 -12.73 -8.21 -21.01
CA GLU A 246 -13.55 -9.26 -21.63
C GLU A 246 -14.41 -10.02 -20.61
N ASN A 247 -13.83 -10.46 -19.48
CA ASN A 247 -14.54 -11.25 -18.47
C ASN A 247 -15.42 -10.39 -17.53
N GLY A 248 -15.16 -9.08 -17.45
CA GLY A 248 -15.90 -8.16 -16.57
C GLY A 248 -15.54 -8.23 -15.08
N TYR A 249 -14.54 -9.03 -14.69
CA TYR A 249 -14.05 -9.14 -13.31
C TYR A 249 -12.53 -9.33 -13.25
N ALA A 250 -11.94 -9.03 -12.10
CA ALA A 250 -10.51 -9.19 -11.84
C ALA A 250 -10.25 -10.00 -10.57
N VAL A 251 -9.52 -11.12 -10.69
CA VAL A 251 -8.96 -11.87 -9.57
C VAL A 251 -7.51 -11.48 -9.34
N ILE A 252 -7.13 -11.35 -8.07
CA ILE A 252 -5.73 -11.32 -7.60
C ILE A 252 -5.50 -12.54 -6.72
N ASP A 253 -4.44 -13.29 -7.04
CA ASP A 253 -3.91 -14.38 -6.24
C ASP A 253 -2.55 -13.97 -5.65
N GLU A 254 -2.55 -13.52 -4.39
CA GLU A 254 -1.35 -13.27 -3.58
C GLU A 254 -0.32 -12.28 -4.17
N GLU A 255 -0.69 -11.45 -5.15
CA GLU A 255 0.21 -10.45 -5.76
C GLU A 255 0.49 -9.22 -4.91
N LEU A 256 -0.35 -8.93 -3.92
CA LEU A 256 -0.21 -7.80 -3.00
C LEU A 256 0.40 -8.23 -1.66
N GLU A 257 -0.02 -9.40 -1.14
CA GLU A 257 0.35 -9.94 0.15
C GLU A 257 0.23 -11.47 0.08
N VAL A 258 1.20 -12.21 0.63
CA VAL A 258 1.15 -13.68 0.68
C VAL A 258 0.00 -14.12 1.60
N GLY A 259 -0.79 -15.10 1.17
CA GLY A 259 -2.02 -15.52 1.85
C GLY A 259 -3.27 -14.69 1.54
N LEU A 260 -3.20 -13.62 0.74
CA LEU A 260 -4.36 -12.82 0.31
C LEU A 260 -4.86 -13.22 -1.08
N ARG A 261 -6.15 -13.56 -1.20
CA ARG A 261 -6.84 -13.69 -2.48
C ARG A 261 -8.02 -12.72 -2.53
N SER A 262 -8.28 -12.10 -3.68
CA SER A 262 -9.42 -11.19 -3.83
C SER A 262 -9.99 -11.18 -5.24
N ILE A 263 -11.27 -10.86 -5.35
CA ILE A 263 -11.98 -10.71 -6.62
C ILE A 263 -12.79 -9.41 -6.61
N ALA A 264 -12.78 -8.69 -7.73
CA ALA A 264 -13.46 -7.41 -7.90
C ALA A 264 -14.22 -7.33 -9.22
N VAL A 265 -15.26 -6.49 -9.22
CA VAL A 265 -16.08 -6.12 -10.37
C VAL A 265 -16.13 -4.59 -10.51
N PRO A 266 -16.24 -4.06 -11.73
CA PRO A 266 -16.46 -2.63 -11.95
C PRO A 266 -17.88 -2.22 -11.53
N VAL A 267 -18.02 -1.02 -10.98
CA VAL A 267 -19.32 -0.36 -10.74
C VAL A 267 -19.45 0.79 -11.73
N ARG A 268 -20.58 0.85 -12.44
CA ARG A 268 -20.78 1.78 -13.55
C ARG A 268 -21.74 2.91 -13.18
N GLY A 269 -21.49 4.10 -13.71
CA GLY A 269 -22.47 5.19 -13.72
C GLY A 269 -23.57 4.95 -14.75
N ALA A 270 -24.61 5.79 -14.76
CA ALA A 270 -25.67 5.74 -15.77
C ALA A 270 -25.13 6.00 -17.19
N SER A 271 -24.01 6.72 -17.31
CA SER A 271 -23.22 6.87 -18.54
C SER A 271 -22.48 5.60 -19.02
N GLY A 272 -22.56 4.48 -18.30
CA GLY A 272 -21.87 3.21 -18.62
C GLY A 272 -20.38 3.18 -18.27
N ASN A 273 -19.78 4.34 -18.00
CA ASN A 273 -18.40 4.48 -17.55
C ASN A 273 -18.19 3.83 -16.18
N VAL A 274 -17.01 3.25 -15.94
CA VAL A 274 -16.64 2.70 -14.63
C VAL A 274 -16.20 3.82 -13.70
N LEU A 275 -16.96 4.04 -12.62
CA LEU A 275 -16.69 5.10 -11.64
C LEU A 275 -15.98 4.58 -10.38
N ALA A 276 -16.10 3.28 -10.11
CA ALA A 276 -15.52 2.60 -8.95
C ALA A 276 -15.34 1.10 -9.23
N ALA A 277 -14.71 0.39 -8.30
CA ALA A 277 -14.79 -1.07 -8.24
C ALA A 277 -15.21 -1.54 -6.84
N LEU A 278 -15.89 -2.68 -6.82
CA LEU A 278 -16.40 -3.38 -5.65
C LEU A 278 -15.65 -4.71 -5.53
N ASN A 279 -15.11 -5.04 -4.36
CA ASN A 279 -14.36 -6.29 -4.16
C ASN A 279 -14.70 -7.03 -2.87
N VAL A 280 -14.30 -8.30 -2.86
CA VAL A 280 -14.19 -9.14 -1.67
C VAL A 280 -12.76 -9.66 -1.58
N GLY A 281 -12.20 -9.64 -0.36
CA GLY A 281 -10.90 -10.24 -0.05
C GLY A 281 -11.06 -11.34 1.00
N ALA A 282 -10.41 -12.49 0.77
CA ALA A 282 -10.41 -13.64 1.65
C ALA A 282 -9.01 -14.25 1.78
N GLN A 283 -8.83 -15.14 2.76
CA GLN A 283 -7.57 -15.85 2.97
C GLN A 283 -7.41 -16.94 1.90
N ALA A 284 -6.29 -16.91 1.18
CA ALA A 284 -5.97 -17.82 0.07
C ALA A 284 -5.92 -19.30 0.47
N ALA A 285 -5.69 -19.59 1.76
CA ALA A 285 -5.73 -20.93 2.34
C ALA A 285 -7.15 -21.44 2.68
N ARG A 286 -8.17 -20.57 2.66
CA ARG A 286 -9.56 -20.92 3.01
C ARG A 286 -10.55 -20.82 1.85
N VAL A 287 -10.33 -19.91 0.90
CA VAL A 287 -11.22 -19.70 -0.26
C VAL A 287 -10.42 -19.86 -1.54
N SER A 288 -10.72 -20.88 -2.33
CA SER A 288 -10.00 -21.18 -3.59
C SER A 288 -10.27 -20.13 -4.67
N ARG A 289 -9.47 -20.14 -5.76
CA ARG A 289 -9.78 -19.29 -6.94
C ARG A 289 -11.12 -19.68 -7.58
N GLN A 290 -11.45 -20.96 -7.62
CA GLN A 290 -12.73 -21.43 -8.17
C GLN A 290 -13.90 -20.89 -7.34
N GLN A 291 -13.81 -20.92 -6.01
CA GLN A 291 -14.86 -20.38 -5.12
C GLN A 291 -15.02 -18.85 -5.24
N MET A 292 -13.94 -18.12 -5.53
CA MET A 292 -14.03 -16.68 -5.86
C MET A 292 -14.90 -16.44 -7.10
N GLU A 293 -14.79 -17.30 -8.11
CA GLU A 293 -15.47 -17.16 -9.41
C GLU A 293 -16.89 -17.80 -9.42
N GLU A 294 -17.13 -18.85 -8.64
CA GLU A 294 -18.41 -19.56 -8.56
C GLU A 294 -19.34 -19.06 -7.43
N GLU A 295 -18.81 -18.79 -6.23
CA GLU A 295 -19.61 -18.42 -5.05
C GLU A 295 -19.67 -16.89 -4.84
N ILE A 296 -18.52 -16.22 -4.94
CA ILE A 296 -18.39 -14.79 -4.57
C ILE A 296 -18.75 -13.86 -5.72
N LEU A 297 -18.30 -14.15 -6.95
CA LEU A 297 -18.56 -13.33 -8.13
C LEU A 297 -20.06 -13.06 -8.39
N PRO A 298 -20.99 -14.03 -8.30
CA PRO A 298 -22.41 -13.76 -8.53
C PRO A 298 -23.03 -12.83 -7.48
N VAL A 299 -22.51 -12.81 -6.25
CA VAL A 299 -22.94 -11.88 -5.20
C VAL A 299 -22.39 -10.48 -5.46
N LEU A 300 -21.12 -10.37 -5.87
CA LEU A 300 -20.50 -9.10 -6.27
C LEU A 300 -21.18 -8.46 -7.48
N LEU A 301 -21.50 -9.23 -8.52
CA LEU A 301 -22.17 -8.71 -9.73
C LEU A 301 -23.55 -8.13 -9.41
N ARG A 302 -24.35 -8.79 -8.57
CA ARG A 302 -25.63 -8.24 -8.08
C ARG A 302 -25.43 -6.95 -7.29
N GLY A 303 -24.48 -6.95 -6.34
CA GLY A 303 -24.15 -5.76 -5.56
C GLY A 303 -23.68 -4.58 -6.42
N ALA A 304 -22.89 -4.83 -7.47
CA ALA A 304 -22.46 -3.79 -8.40
C ALA A 304 -23.61 -3.26 -9.27
N GLN A 305 -24.55 -4.11 -9.68
CA GLN A 305 -25.78 -3.69 -10.38
C GLN A 305 -26.67 -2.82 -9.48
N GLU A 306 -26.93 -3.27 -8.25
CA GLU A 306 -27.70 -2.52 -7.23
C GLU A 306 -27.07 -1.15 -6.93
N LEU A 307 -25.74 -1.07 -6.83
CA LEU A 307 -25.02 0.19 -6.67
C LEU A 307 -25.08 1.09 -7.91
N SER A 308 -25.04 0.53 -9.12
CA SER A 308 -25.00 1.30 -10.38
C SER A 308 -26.30 2.11 -10.60
N VAL A 309 -27.44 1.66 -10.05
CA VAL A 309 -28.72 2.40 -10.07
C VAL A 309 -28.67 3.70 -9.25
N LEU A 310 -27.70 3.84 -8.35
CA LEU A 310 -27.56 4.98 -7.42
C LEU A 310 -26.51 6.01 -7.91
N LEU A 311 -26.03 5.89 -9.14
CA LEU A 311 -24.95 6.68 -9.72
C LEU A 311 -25.38 7.43 -11.00
N PRO A 312 -24.87 8.66 -11.21
CA PRO A 312 -25.07 9.42 -12.45
C PRO A 312 -24.22 8.88 -13.62
#